data_AF-A0A7W2TSP4-F1
#
_entry.id   AF-A0A7W2TSP4-F1
#
_cell.length_a   1.000
_cell.length_b   1.000
_cell.length_c   1.000
_cell.angle_alpha   90.00
_cell.angle_beta   90.00
_cell.angle_gamma   90.00
#
_symmetry.space_group_name_H-M   'P 1'
#
loop_
_entity.id
_entity.type
_entity.pdbx_description
1 polymer ?
#
loop_
_entity_poly.entity_id
_entity_poly.type
_entity_poly.pdbx_seq_one_letter_code
_entity_poly.pdbx_strand_id
1 'polypeptide(L)'
;MLDAHKSGKENANVSEMQKYAHDVFSRVSEIDNAFKTLNMSLEYLNKRDFKDSNYELSEHYSFHAENFLLRLTSVVDRCHLLAGTTVLLDKSKMERAGGNRYVLDLLKKDYPQAAETIKKLNDSVSQLRCSRNKVAHQEGYSNKNLIVIQAMEGPSDEFSSEIEKVMSMENIKKIVREDIASNFQPIVPVMNNLVTNLINSFAVIYKSIVKDR
;
A
#
# COMPACT_ATOMS: atom_id res chain seq x y z
N MET A 1 -28.68 -3.69 -9.31
CA MET A 1 -27.55 -3.32 -10.20
C MET A 1 -27.33 -4.35 -11.30
N LEU A 2 -27.12 -5.64 -11.00
CA LEU A 2 -26.96 -6.69 -12.01
C LEU A 2 -28.17 -6.79 -12.98
N ASP A 3 -29.39 -6.66 -12.48
CA ASP A 3 -30.59 -6.73 -13.34
C ASP A 3 -30.77 -5.47 -14.20
N ALA A 4 -30.36 -4.29 -13.71
CA ALA A 4 -30.38 -3.05 -14.49
C ALA A 4 -29.31 -3.06 -15.60
N HIS A 5 -28.12 -3.59 -15.30
CA HIS A 5 -27.05 -3.76 -16.27
C HIS A 5 -27.41 -4.79 -17.36
N LYS A 6 -28.09 -5.88 -16.98
CA LYS A 6 -28.64 -6.87 -17.94
C LYS A 6 -29.81 -6.35 -18.77
N SER A 7 -30.53 -5.32 -18.30
CA SER A 7 -31.71 -4.76 -18.98
C SER A 7 -31.45 -3.43 -19.68
N GLY A 8 -30.19 -2.99 -19.77
CA GLY A 8 -29.80 -1.76 -20.49
C GLY A 8 -30.35 -0.46 -19.88
N LYS A 9 -30.84 -0.49 -18.64
CA LYS A 9 -31.31 0.71 -17.94
C LYS A 9 -30.13 1.46 -17.34
N GLU A 10 -29.91 2.70 -17.77
CA GLU A 10 -28.84 3.57 -17.25
C GLU A 10 -29.00 3.89 -15.76
N ASN A 11 -30.23 3.91 -15.24
CA ASN A 11 -30.52 4.20 -13.84
C ASN A 11 -31.28 3.06 -13.17
N ALA A 12 -30.70 2.52 -12.11
CA ALA A 12 -31.36 1.58 -11.21
C ALA A 12 -31.88 2.34 -9.99
N ASN A 13 -33.15 2.15 -9.63
CA ASN A 13 -33.62 2.53 -8.30
C ASN A 13 -33.00 1.57 -7.28
N VAL A 14 -31.92 2.02 -6.64
CA VAL A 14 -31.20 1.30 -5.59
C VAL A 14 -31.60 1.92 -4.25
N SER A 15 -31.87 1.09 -3.24
CA SER A 15 -32.15 1.61 -1.91
C SER A 15 -30.89 2.22 -1.29
N GLU A 16 -31.05 3.15 -0.34
CA GLU A 16 -29.93 3.73 0.42
C GLU A 16 -29.09 2.64 1.11
N MET A 17 -29.72 1.54 1.53
CA MET A 17 -29.02 0.38 2.09
C MET A 17 -28.14 -0.34 1.06
N GLN A 18 -28.64 -0.53 -0.16
CA GLN A 18 -27.85 -1.14 -1.23
C GLN A 18 -26.69 -0.24 -1.65
N LYS A 19 -26.91 1.07 -1.67
CA LYS A 19 -25.86 2.06 -1.90
C LYS A 19 -24.79 2.04 -0.81
N TYR A 20 -25.19 2.04 0.46
CA TYR A 20 -24.26 1.91 1.59
C TYR A 20 -23.41 0.63 1.50
N ALA A 21 -24.06 -0.52 1.28
CA ALA A 21 -23.35 -1.80 1.16
C ALA A 21 -22.35 -1.79 0.00
N HIS A 22 -22.75 -1.21 -1.13
CA HIS A 22 -21.88 -1.02 -2.29
C HIS A 22 -20.68 -0.12 -1.95
N ASP A 23 -20.91 1.02 -1.30
CA ASP A 23 -19.86 1.97 -0.98
C ASP A 23 -18.82 1.39 0.00
N VAL A 24 -19.27 0.67 1.04
CA VAL A 24 -18.39 -0.05 1.95
C VAL A 24 -17.59 -1.14 1.22
N PHE A 25 -18.27 -1.96 0.39
CA PHE A 25 -17.61 -3.00 -0.39
C PHE A 25 -16.58 -2.41 -1.37
N SER A 26 -16.89 -1.28 -1.99
CA SER A 26 -15.99 -0.55 -2.88
C SER A 26 -14.73 -0.13 -2.13
N ARG A 27 -14.85 0.43 -0.91
CA ARG A 27 -13.67 0.76 -0.08
C ARG A 27 -12.84 -0.45 0.32
N VAL A 28 -13.47 -1.56 0.67
CA VAL A 28 -12.73 -2.82 0.94
C VAL A 28 -11.99 -3.30 -0.31
N SER A 29 -12.63 -3.24 -1.48
CA SER A 29 -12.03 -3.62 -2.77
C SER A 29 -10.84 -2.72 -3.14
N GLU A 30 -10.93 -1.43 -2.86
CA GLU A 30 -9.82 -0.49 -3.06
C GLU A 30 -8.60 -0.86 -2.20
N ILE A 31 -8.82 -1.31 -0.95
CA ILE A 31 -7.74 -1.76 -0.05
C ILE A 31 -7.14 -3.07 -0.55
N ASP A 32 -7.97 -4.04 -0.95
CA ASP A 32 -7.51 -5.31 -1.52
C ASP A 32 -6.64 -5.09 -2.77
N ASN A 33 -7.06 -4.20 -3.66
CA ASN A 33 -6.28 -3.81 -4.83
C ASN A 33 -4.94 -3.17 -4.44
N ALA A 34 -4.90 -2.35 -3.38
CA ALA A 34 -3.64 -1.79 -2.88
C ALA A 34 -2.70 -2.91 -2.39
N PHE A 35 -3.19 -3.91 -1.65
CA PHE A 35 -2.39 -5.07 -1.25
C PHE A 35 -1.91 -5.91 -2.43
N LYS A 36 -2.74 -6.14 -3.44
CA LYS A 36 -2.32 -6.82 -4.67
C LYS A 36 -1.12 -6.13 -5.32
N THR A 37 -1.17 -4.81 -5.46
CA THR A 37 -0.04 -4.04 -6.03
C THR A 37 1.21 -4.03 -5.15
N LEU A 38 1.04 -4.05 -3.82
CA LEU A 38 2.15 -4.20 -2.87
C LEU A 38 2.83 -5.56 -3.01
N ASN A 39 2.05 -6.63 -3.04
CA ASN A 39 2.56 -7.99 -3.20
C ASN A 39 3.24 -8.19 -4.55
N MET A 40 2.68 -7.62 -5.62
CA MET A 40 3.33 -7.60 -6.93
C MET A 40 4.68 -6.90 -6.87
N SER A 41 4.78 -5.74 -6.20
CA SER A 41 6.07 -5.04 -6.05
C SER A 41 7.09 -5.91 -5.30
N LEU A 42 6.69 -6.59 -4.22
CA LEU A 42 7.54 -7.53 -3.51
C LEU A 42 7.97 -8.73 -4.36
N GLU A 43 7.07 -9.28 -5.16
CA GLU A 43 7.38 -10.38 -6.08
C GLU A 43 8.51 -9.99 -7.03
N TYR A 44 8.43 -8.81 -7.63
CA TYR A 44 9.47 -8.31 -8.54
C TYR A 44 10.78 -7.96 -7.82
N LEU A 45 10.73 -7.42 -6.60
CA LEU A 45 11.93 -7.17 -5.78
C LEU A 45 12.66 -8.45 -5.36
N ASN A 46 11.98 -9.60 -5.41
CA ASN A 46 12.58 -10.91 -5.14
C ASN A 46 13.17 -11.58 -6.39
N LYS A 47 12.96 -11.03 -7.60
CA LYS A 47 13.51 -11.62 -8.83
C LYS A 47 15.03 -11.49 -8.87
N ARG A 48 15.68 -12.48 -9.47
CA ARG A 48 17.14 -12.48 -9.62
C ARG A 48 17.60 -11.66 -10.83
N ASP A 49 16.78 -11.65 -11.87
CA ASP A 49 17.03 -11.00 -13.15
C ASP A 49 15.70 -10.60 -13.82
N PHE A 50 15.83 -9.82 -14.88
CA PHE A 50 14.73 -9.31 -15.71
C PHE A 50 15.10 -9.51 -17.19
N LYS A 51 15.18 -10.79 -17.62
CA LYS A 51 15.79 -11.22 -18.89
C LYS A 51 15.25 -10.57 -20.17
N ASP A 52 14.01 -10.09 -20.14
CA ASP A 52 13.34 -9.46 -21.28
C ASP A 52 13.23 -7.94 -21.16
N SER A 53 14.07 -7.31 -20.32
CA SER A 53 14.05 -5.88 -20.07
C SER A 53 15.26 -5.15 -20.66
N ASN A 54 15.02 -3.95 -21.18
CA ASN A 54 16.07 -3.01 -21.61
C ASN A 54 16.64 -2.17 -20.45
N TYR A 55 16.39 -2.57 -19.20
CA TYR A 55 16.71 -1.79 -18.01
C TYR A 55 17.52 -2.67 -17.07
N GLU A 56 18.46 -2.05 -16.38
CA GLU A 56 19.37 -2.72 -15.47
C GLU A 56 18.67 -3.17 -14.18
N LEU A 57 19.31 -4.08 -13.44
CA LEU A 57 18.71 -4.63 -12.22
C LEU A 57 18.47 -3.53 -11.18
N SER A 58 19.40 -2.57 -11.05
CA SER A 58 19.24 -1.45 -10.11
C SER A 58 18.04 -0.57 -10.43
N GLU A 59 17.73 -0.36 -11.71
CA GLU A 59 16.59 0.43 -12.17
C GLU A 59 15.27 -0.27 -11.82
N HIS A 60 15.18 -1.58 -12.05
CA HIS A 60 14.02 -2.38 -11.64
C HIS A 60 13.80 -2.36 -10.13
N TYR A 61 14.87 -2.56 -9.35
CA TYR A 61 14.76 -2.54 -7.90
C TYR A 61 14.35 -1.17 -7.38
N SER A 62 14.89 -0.09 -7.95
CA SER A 62 14.46 1.28 -7.63
C SER A 62 12.97 1.45 -7.92
N PHE A 63 12.54 1.15 -9.14
CA PHE A 63 11.15 1.31 -9.58
C PHE A 63 10.16 0.53 -8.70
N HIS A 64 10.45 -0.74 -8.41
CA HIS A 64 9.56 -1.57 -7.60
C HIS A 64 9.60 -1.19 -6.12
N ALA A 65 10.72 -0.70 -5.59
CA ALA A 65 10.81 -0.18 -4.23
C ALA A 65 10.02 1.11 -4.05
N GLU A 66 10.09 2.02 -5.03
CA GLU A 66 9.28 3.25 -5.06
C GLU A 66 7.78 2.91 -5.07
N ASN A 67 7.39 2.01 -5.97
CA ASN A 67 6.00 1.55 -6.05
C ASN A 67 5.55 0.92 -4.72
N PHE A 68 6.38 0.10 -4.09
CA PHE A 68 6.08 -0.47 -2.79
C PHE A 68 5.82 0.63 -1.73
N LEU A 69 6.74 1.59 -1.59
CA LEU A 69 6.64 2.68 -0.60
C LEU A 69 5.39 3.55 -0.82
N LEU A 70 5.10 3.92 -2.06
CA LEU A 70 3.91 4.71 -2.41
C LEU A 70 2.64 3.94 -2.09
N ARG A 71 2.55 2.67 -2.50
CA ARG A 71 1.35 1.86 -2.29
C ARG A 71 1.11 1.55 -0.81
N LEU A 72 2.17 1.37 -0.03
CA LEU A 72 2.08 1.08 1.40
C LEU A 72 1.37 2.20 2.15
N THR A 73 1.78 3.46 1.91
CA THR A 73 1.12 4.62 2.53
C THR A 73 -0.33 4.76 2.06
N SER A 74 -0.60 4.44 0.81
CA SER A 74 -1.94 4.51 0.24
C SER A 74 -2.95 3.49 0.83
N VAL A 75 -2.47 2.40 1.47
CA VAL A 75 -3.33 1.50 2.25
C VAL A 75 -3.91 2.24 3.46
N VAL A 76 -3.09 3.03 4.15
CA VAL A 76 -3.51 3.80 5.33
C VAL A 76 -4.57 4.83 4.97
N ASP A 77 -4.40 5.56 3.87
CA ASP A 77 -5.39 6.53 3.40
C ASP A 77 -6.74 5.86 3.09
N ARG A 78 -6.71 4.72 2.39
CA ARG A 78 -7.93 3.94 2.11
C ARG A 78 -8.60 3.40 3.37
N CYS A 79 -7.84 3.09 4.42
CA CYS A 79 -8.40 2.70 5.71
C CYS A 79 -9.18 3.84 6.38
N HIS A 80 -8.72 5.09 6.26
CA HIS A 80 -9.50 6.25 6.72
C HIS A 80 -10.79 6.39 5.91
N LEU A 81 -10.71 6.26 4.59
CA LEU A 81 -11.89 6.34 3.72
C LEU A 81 -12.89 5.22 4.01
N LEU A 82 -12.45 3.98 4.22
CA LEU A 82 -13.29 2.87 4.66
C LEU A 82 -13.98 3.22 5.98
N ALA A 83 -13.21 3.60 7.00
CA ALA A 83 -13.75 3.87 8.32
C ALA A 83 -14.78 5.00 8.32
N GLY A 84 -14.49 6.09 7.61
CA GLY A 84 -15.43 7.20 7.48
C GLY A 84 -16.67 6.85 6.63
N THR A 85 -16.51 6.04 5.58
CA THR A 85 -17.65 5.54 4.78
C THR A 85 -18.56 4.64 5.63
N THR A 86 -17.98 3.74 6.42
CA THR A 86 -18.70 2.83 7.30
C THR A 86 -19.54 3.56 8.35
N VAL A 87 -19.08 4.72 8.83
CA VAL A 87 -19.81 5.54 9.80
C VAL A 87 -20.55 6.72 9.14
N LEU A 88 -20.79 6.64 7.82
CA LEU A 88 -21.60 7.58 7.04
C LEU A 88 -21.12 9.04 7.10
N LEU A 89 -19.82 9.26 7.14
CA LEU A 89 -19.27 10.61 7.07
C LEU A 89 -19.38 11.20 5.67
N ASP A 90 -19.41 12.53 5.61
CA ASP A 90 -19.44 13.30 4.37
C ASP A 90 -18.18 13.03 3.51
N LYS A 91 -18.40 12.44 2.33
CA LYS A 91 -17.34 12.09 1.37
C LYS A 91 -16.47 13.27 0.97
N SER A 92 -17.06 14.44 0.72
CA SER A 92 -16.32 15.64 0.32
C SER A 92 -15.34 16.13 1.40
N LYS A 93 -15.70 15.94 2.67
CA LYS A 93 -14.84 16.29 3.81
C LYS A 93 -13.74 15.26 4.07
N MET A 94 -13.96 14.00 3.70
CA MET A 94 -12.98 12.92 3.86
C MET A 94 -11.92 12.92 2.75
N GLU A 95 -12.28 13.29 1.52
CA GLU A 95 -11.37 13.19 0.36
C GLU A 95 -10.50 14.44 0.15
N ARG A 96 -10.79 15.54 0.84
CA ARG A 96 -9.97 16.76 0.80
C ARG A 96 -8.70 16.63 1.65
N ALA A 97 -7.76 17.55 1.45
CA ALA A 97 -6.59 17.69 2.30
C ALA A 97 -6.99 17.82 3.78
N GLY A 98 -6.37 17.01 4.65
CA GLY A 98 -6.72 16.91 6.07
C GLY A 98 -7.93 16.02 6.38
N GLY A 99 -8.54 15.38 5.38
CA GLY A 99 -9.67 14.48 5.55
C GLY A 99 -9.40 13.29 6.47
N ASN A 100 -8.19 12.71 6.42
CA ASN A 100 -7.77 11.67 7.36
C ASN A 100 -7.89 12.11 8.83
N ARG A 101 -7.49 13.36 9.13
CA ARG A 101 -7.59 13.93 10.49
C ARG A 101 -9.06 14.09 10.89
N TYR A 102 -9.88 14.60 9.98
CA TYR A 102 -11.32 14.73 10.18
C TYR A 102 -11.99 13.39 10.52
N VAL A 103 -11.69 12.33 9.77
CA VAL A 103 -12.17 10.98 10.06
C VAL A 103 -11.72 10.52 11.44
N LEU A 104 -10.42 10.62 11.72
CA LEU A 104 -9.85 10.13 12.97
C LEU A 104 -10.42 10.83 14.20
N ASP A 105 -10.62 12.15 14.14
CA ASP A 105 -11.15 12.93 15.25
C ASP A 105 -12.61 12.59 15.57
N LEU A 106 -13.42 12.24 14.57
CA LEU A 106 -14.78 11.74 14.77
C LEU A 106 -14.79 10.32 15.33
N LEU A 107 -13.95 9.43 14.80
CA LEU A 107 -13.86 8.04 15.29
C LEU A 107 -13.42 7.97 16.75
N LYS A 108 -12.55 8.87 17.23
CA LYS A 108 -12.10 8.86 18.64
C LYS A 108 -13.25 8.94 19.64
N LYS A 109 -14.34 9.62 19.28
CA LYS A 109 -15.47 9.83 20.18
C LYS A 109 -16.37 8.59 20.25
N ASP A 110 -16.78 8.11 19.09
CA ASP A 110 -17.86 7.12 18.99
C ASP A 110 -17.35 5.69 18.68
N TYR A 111 -16.11 5.57 18.16
CA TYR A 111 -15.49 4.31 17.72
C TYR A 111 -13.99 4.24 18.10
N PRO A 112 -13.64 4.33 19.40
CA PRO A 112 -12.26 4.47 19.85
C PRO A 112 -11.36 3.28 19.45
N GLN A 113 -11.90 2.07 19.35
CA GLN A 113 -11.16 0.89 18.89
C GLN A 113 -10.73 1.01 17.41
N ALA A 114 -11.60 1.55 16.56
CA ALA A 114 -11.29 1.79 15.16
C ALA A 114 -10.23 2.91 15.03
N ALA A 115 -10.38 3.99 15.80
CA ALA A 115 -9.41 5.08 15.85
C ALA A 115 -8.01 4.58 16.28
N GLU A 116 -7.93 3.74 17.30
CA GLU A 116 -6.67 3.14 17.75
C GLU A 116 -6.06 2.22 16.69
N THR A 117 -6.88 1.45 15.97
CA THR A 117 -6.38 0.59 14.88
C THR A 117 -5.81 1.42 13.72
N ILE A 118 -6.46 2.52 13.36
CA ILE A 118 -5.96 3.48 12.35
C ILE A 118 -4.66 4.14 12.81
N LYS A 119 -4.53 4.45 14.10
CA LYS A 119 -3.28 4.97 14.66
C LYS A 119 -2.15 3.95 14.51
N LYS A 120 -2.38 2.69 14.87
CA LYS A 120 -1.41 1.59 14.67
C LYS A 120 -1.03 1.40 13.20
N LEU A 121 -1.97 1.54 12.26
CA LEU A 121 -1.68 1.53 10.81
C LEU A 121 -0.71 2.66 10.44
N ASN A 122 -0.96 3.89 10.91
CA ASN A 122 -0.07 5.03 10.69
C ASN A 122 1.33 4.82 11.29
N ASP A 123 1.38 4.28 12.51
CA ASP A 123 2.65 4.05 13.22
C ASP A 123 3.47 2.95 12.55
N SER A 124 2.82 1.92 12.01
CA SER A 124 3.48 0.81 11.29
C SER A 124 4.22 1.30 10.04
N VAL A 125 3.65 2.27 9.31
CA VAL A 125 4.29 2.85 8.12
C VAL A 125 5.23 4.02 8.43
N SER A 126 5.33 4.44 9.70
CA SER A 126 6.08 5.64 10.09
C SER A 126 7.58 5.53 9.82
N GLN A 127 8.16 4.34 10.03
CA GLN A 127 9.58 4.07 9.79
C GLN A 127 9.95 4.22 8.30
N LEU A 128 9.02 3.91 7.41
CA LEU A 128 9.21 4.01 5.96
C LEU A 128 8.80 5.37 5.38
N ARG A 129 8.26 6.28 6.21
CA ARG A 129 7.79 7.61 5.78
C ARG A 129 8.95 8.47 5.28
N CYS A 130 10.12 8.38 5.89
CA CYS A 130 11.31 9.11 5.44
C CYS A 130 11.70 8.69 4.02
N SER A 131 11.84 7.37 3.78
CA SER A 131 12.15 6.82 2.46
C SER A 131 11.10 7.19 1.43
N ARG A 132 9.81 7.08 1.78
CA ARG A 132 8.71 7.50 0.90
C ARG A 132 8.77 8.98 0.54
N ASN A 133 9.05 9.86 1.52
CA ASN A 133 9.12 11.30 1.27
C ASN A 133 10.25 11.62 0.30
N LYS A 134 11.42 10.99 0.42
CA LYS A 134 12.52 11.14 -0.55
C LYS A 134 12.10 10.75 -1.96
N VAL A 135 11.46 9.59 -2.10
CA VAL A 135 10.90 9.12 -3.38
C VAL A 135 9.89 10.13 -3.95
N ALA A 136 8.97 10.63 -3.12
CA ALA A 136 7.94 11.58 -3.55
C ALA A 136 8.52 12.97 -3.92
N HIS A 137 9.67 13.34 -3.37
CA HIS A 137 10.37 14.60 -3.65
C HIS A 137 11.40 14.48 -4.81
N GLN A 138 11.27 13.45 -5.66
CA GLN A 138 12.03 13.23 -6.90
C GLN A 138 13.50 12.79 -6.75
N GLU A 139 13.90 12.23 -5.60
CA GLU A 139 15.27 11.69 -5.42
C GLU A 139 15.43 10.23 -5.92
N GLY A 140 14.35 9.60 -6.39
CA GLY A 140 14.32 8.16 -6.66
C GLY A 140 14.51 7.33 -5.38
N TYR A 141 14.21 6.03 -5.42
CA TYR A 141 14.61 5.14 -4.33
C TYR A 141 16.10 4.82 -4.45
N SER A 142 16.83 4.99 -3.36
CA SER A 142 18.23 4.60 -3.29
C SER A 142 18.61 4.15 -1.89
N ASN A 143 19.49 3.15 -1.81
CA ASN A 143 20.14 2.72 -0.58
C ASN A 143 21.60 2.36 -0.86
N LYS A 144 22.42 2.21 0.19
CA LYS A 144 23.86 1.99 0.06
C LYS A 144 24.20 0.79 -0.81
N ASN A 145 23.48 -0.32 -0.68
CA ASN A 145 23.75 -1.55 -1.40
C ASN A 145 23.30 -1.45 -2.88
N LEU A 146 22.20 -0.74 -3.14
CA LEU A 146 21.69 -0.50 -4.49
C LEU A 146 22.63 0.41 -5.30
N ILE A 147 23.24 1.41 -4.66
CA ILE A 147 24.26 2.27 -5.28
C ILE A 147 25.45 1.45 -5.77
N VAL A 148 25.86 0.40 -5.04
CA VAL A 148 26.97 -0.47 -5.45
C VAL A 148 26.61 -1.23 -6.73
N ILE A 149 25.40 -1.80 -6.82
CA ILE A 149 24.93 -2.45 -8.05
C ILE A 149 24.91 -1.45 -9.21
N GLN A 150 24.33 -0.27 -8.99
CA GLN A 150 24.24 0.77 -10.02
C GLN A 150 25.62 1.20 -10.54
N ALA A 151 26.61 1.32 -9.65
CA ALA A 151 27.98 1.65 -10.03
C ALA A 151 28.65 0.53 -10.84
N MET A 152 28.35 -0.74 -10.54
CA MET A 152 28.86 -1.90 -11.27
C MET A 152 28.20 -2.11 -12.64
N GLU A 153 26.94 -1.68 -12.79
CA GLU A 153 26.21 -1.68 -14.07
C GLU A 153 26.62 -0.51 -14.97
N GLY A 154 27.40 0.45 -14.44
CA GLY A 154 27.97 1.55 -15.19
C GLY A 154 29.15 1.14 -16.11
N PRO A 155 29.60 2.03 -16.99
CA PRO A 155 30.59 1.75 -18.03
C PRO A 155 32.04 1.55 -17.52
N SER A 156 32.26 1.43 -16.22
CA SER A 156 33.59 1.46 -15.59
C SER A 156 34.04 0.06 -15.14
N ASP A 157 34.70 -0.66 -16.05
CA ASP A 157 35.23 -2.02 -15.79
C ASP A 157 36.24 -2.06 -14.62
N GLU A 158 37.00 -0.99 -14.39
CA GLU A 158 38.00 -0.92 -13.32
C GLU A 158 37.35 -1.05 -11.93
N PHE A 159 36.27 -0.31 -11.69
CA PHE A 159 35.52 -0.37 -10.42
C PHE A 159 34.90 -1.75 -10.18
N SER A 160 34.23 -2.31 -11.19
CA SER A 160 33.62 -3.64 -11.11
C SER A 160 34.68 -4.71 -10.80
N SER A 161 35.86 -4.61 -11.42
CA SER A 161 36.97 -5.54 -11.19
C SER A 161 37.54 -5.48 -9.77
N GLU A 162 37.63 -4.29 -9.15
CA GLU A 162 38.09 -4.13 -7.77
C GLU A 162 37.06 -4.67 -6.77
N ILE A 163 35.77 -4.46 -7.02
CA ILE A 163 34.70 -4.99 -6.19
C ILE A 163 34.67 -6.52 -6.25
N GLU A 164 34.85 -7.11 -7.43
CA GLU A 164 34.88 -8.57 -7.61
C GLU A 164 36.04 -9.26 -6.89
N LYS A 165 37.14 -8.55 -6.60
CA LYS A 165 38.22 -9.08 -5.72
C LYS A 165 37.77 -9.28 -4.28
N VAL A 166 36.78 -8.52 -3.82
CA VAL A 166 36.24 -8.59 -2.45
C VAL A 166 35.05 -9.53 -2.39
N MET A 167 34.12 -9.42 -3.35
CA MET A 167 32.89 -10.20 -3.38
C MET A 167 32.34 -10.34 -4.81
N SER A 168 31.89 -11.53 -5.18
CA SER A 168 31.26 -11.74 -6.48
C SER A 168 29.99 -10.89 -6.67
N MET A 169 29.75 -10.45 -7.90
CA MET A 169 28.56 -9.68 -8.27
C MET A 169 27.24 -10.38 -7.86
N GLU A 170 27.17 -11.71 -8.00
CA GLU A 170 25.99 -12.48 -7.57
C GLU A 170 25.75 -12.44 -6.06
N ASN A 171 26.81 -12.41 -5.24
CA ASN A 171 26.68 -12.27 -3.80
C ASN A 171 26.23 -10.85 -3.41
N ILE A 172 26.71 -9.81 -4.10
CA ILE A 172 26.26 -8.42 -3.89
C ILE A 172 24.77 -8.29 -4.24
N LYS A 173 24.36 -8.79 -5.42
CA LYS A 173 22.94 -8.84 -5.83
C LYS A 173 22.07 -9.57 -4.81
N LYS A 174 22.59 -10.66 -4.22
CA LYS A 174 21.89 -11.39 -3.16
C LYS A 174 21.72 -10.55 -1.90
N ILE A 175 22.78 -9.89 -1.43
CA ILE A 175 22.72 -9.00 -0.25
C ILE A 175 21.68 -7.89 -0.46
N VAL A 176 21.65 -7.26 -1.63
CA VAL A 176 20.65 -6.22 -1.94
C VAL A 176 19.23 -6.77 -1.88
N ARG A 177 18.97 -7.95 -2.47
CA ARG A 177 17.63 -8.59 -2.37
C ARG A 177 17.24 -8.85 -0.93
N GLU A 178 18.15 -9.42 -0.14
CA GLU A 178 17.89 -9.75 1.26
C GLU A 178 17.66 -8.48 2.11
N ASP A 179 18.42 -7.42 1.87
CA ASP A 179 18.24 -6.12 2.51
C ASP A 179 16.88 -5.51 2.19
N ILE A 180 16.51 -5.42 0.91
CA ILE A 180 15.18 -4.93 0.48
C ILE A 180 14.06 -5.78 1.08
N ALA A 181 14.18 -7.12 0.99
CA ALA A 181 13.21 -8.04 1.53
C ALA A 181 13.02 -7.87 3.04
N SER A 182 14.11 -7.72 3.79
CA SER A 182 14.07 -7.54 5.25
C SER A 182 13.39 -6.24 5.67
N ASN A 183 13.50 -5.19 4.85
CA ASN A 183 12.88 -3.90 5.12
C ASN A 183 11.39 -3.87 4.76
N PHE A 184 10.98 -4.57 3.70
CA PHE A 184 9.64 -4.43 3.12
C PHE A 184 8.71 -5.62 3.39
N GLN A 185 9.19 -6.87 3.35
CA GLN A 185 8.30 -8.03 3.51
C GLN A 185 7.61 -8.09 4.88
N PRO A 186 8.29 -7.80 6.02
CA PRO A 186 7.66 -7.94 7.34
C PRO A 186 6.47 -7.01 7.57
N ILE A 187 6.40 -5.86 6.88
CA ILE A 187 5.34 -4.88 7.11
C ILE A 187 4.00 -5.32 6.52
N VAL A 188 4.01 -6.10 5.44
CA VAL A 188 2.78 -6.52 4.74
C VAL A 188 1.84 -7.35 5.62
N PRO A 189 2.28 -8.43 6.31
CA PRO A 189 1.40 -9.19 7.19
C PRO A 189 0.91 -8.36 8.39
N VAL A 190 1.74 -7.44 8.91
CA VAL A 190 1.34 -6.51 9.99
C VAL A 190 0.20 -5.61 9.52
N MET A 191 0.35 -4.99 8.34
CA MET A 191 -0.67 -4.14 7.74
C MET A 191 -1.95 -4.92 7.45
N ASN A 192 -1.85 -6.11 6.87
CA ASN A 192 -3.01 -6.95 6.56
C ASN A 192 -3.81 -7.32 7.83
N ASN A 193 -3.11 -7.68 8.91
CA ASN A 193 -3.74 -7.95 10.20
C ASN A 193 -4.44 -6.71 10.78
N LEU A 194 -3.80 -5.55 10.72
CA LEU A 194 -4.40 -4.30 11.19
C LEU A 194 -5.63 -3.89 10.37
N VAL A 195 -5.60 -4.06 9.04
CA VAL A 195 -6.76 -3.83 8.17
C VAL A 195 -7.90 -4.79 8.52
N THR A 196 -7.59 -6.06 8.74
CA THR A 196 -8.58 -7.06 9.17
C THR A 196 -9.21 -6.67 10.51
N ASN A 197 -8.40 -6.22 11.47
CA ASN A 197 -8.89 -5.72 12.76
C ASN A 197 -9.77 -4.49 12.61
N LEU A 198 -9.43 -3.58 11.71
CA LEU A 198 -10.26 -2.40 11.42
C LEU A 198 -11.62 -2.80 10.87
N ILE A 199 -11.66 -3.67 9.85
CA ILE A 199 -12.91 -4.17 9.27
C ILE A 199 -13.76 -4.84 10.35
N ASN A 200 -13.15 -5.69 11.18
CA ASN A 200 -13.85 -6.41 12.25
C ASN A 200 -14.38 -5.47 13.34
N SER A 201 -13.70 -4.36 13.63
CA SER A 201 -14.16 -3.37 14.61
C SER A 201 -15.52 -2.75 14.24
N PHE A 202 -15.88 -2.78 12.96
CA PHE A 202 -17.15 -2.28 12.46
C PHE A 202 -18.24 -3.36 12.31
N ALA A 203 -17.97 -4.61 12.70
CA ALA A 203 -18.91 -5.72 12.55
C ALA A 203 -20.29 -5.44 13.19
N VAL A 204 -20.34 -4.67 14.28
CA VAL A 204 -21.59 -4.28 14.94
C VAL A 204 -22.44 -3.39 14.03
N ILE A 205 -21.82 -2.42 13.34
CA ILE A 205 -22.51 -1.54 12.39
C ILE A 205 -23.07 -2.37 11.24
N TYR A 206 -22.23 -3.22 10.63
CA TYR A 206 -22.64 -4.07 9.51
C TYR A 206 -23.83 -4.98 9.89
N LYS A 207 -23.82 -5.54 11.11
CA LYS A 207 -24.90 -6.41 11.61
C LYS A 207 -26.17 -5.64 11.97
N SER A 208 -26.05 -4.44 12.55
CA SER A 208 -27.22 -3.61 12.89
C SER A 208 -28.05 -3.29 11.65
N ILE A 209 -27.37 -2.96 10.55
CA ILE A 209 -27.99 -2.65 9.26
C ILE A 209 -28.74 -3.87 8.69
N VAL A 210 -28.28 -5.08 8.94
CA VAL A 210 -28.95 -6.31 8.46
C VAL A 210 -30.18 -6.68 9.31
N LYS A 211 -30.24 -6.27 10.59
CA LYS A 211 -31.31 -6.63 11.53
C LYS A 211 -32.59 -5.81 11.39
N ASP A 212 -32.56 -4.64 10.76
CA ASP A 212 -33.76 -3.83 10.48
C ASP A 212 -34.55 -4.36 9.25
N ARG A 213 -34.58 -5.68 9.06
CA ARG A 213 -35.33 -6.43 8.04
C ARG A 213 -36.28 -7.41 8.71
#